data_AF-A0A317N6X8-F1
#
_entry.id   AF-A0A317N6X8-F1
#
_cell.length_a   1.000
_cell.length_b   1.000
_cell.length_c   1.000
_cell.angle_alpha   90.00
_cell.angle_beta   90.00
_cell.angle_gamma   90.00
#
_symmetry.space_group_name_H-M   'P 1'
#
loop_
_entity.id
_entity.type
_entity.pdbx_description
1 polymer ?
#
loop_
_entity_poly.entity_id
_entity_poly.type
_entity_poly.pdbx_seq_one_letter_code
_entity_poly.pdbx_strand_id
1 'polypeptide(L)'
;MTASTPRARRSQQERRAVTVDRLVAATVETILELGYYRTSVKEICTRAGLSVGAMFRQFDSRLELIGKVALDLTEQILESYRSAAKVLQAQPDPRRSAIEFLAASASAPLTDVWRELMMAARTDAELRAMIAPSLPLLYEGAYELTEELGLFGNVPESERRVLLFSMMHMFSGATLTRPIYPLPDIDEQRVSLAAHYLSLAADLEPSIPGEVTT
;
A
#
# COMPACT_ATOMS: atom_id res chain seq x y z
N MET A 1 -53.27 -21.12 -12.59
CA MET A 1 -52.66 -19.77 -12.65
C MET A 1 -51.44 -19.76 -11.76
N THR A 2 -50.24 -19.94 -12.32
CA THR A 2 -48.97 -19.85 -11.59
C THR A 2 -48.31 -18.53 -11.95
N ALA A 3 -48.34 -17.57 -11.03
CA ALA A 3 -47.65 -16.29 -11.19
C ALA A 3 -46.15 -16.51 -10.94
N SER A 4 -45.34 -16.36 -11.99
CA SER A 4 -43.88 -16.31 -11.89
C SER A 4 -43.46 -14.91 -11.45
N THR A 5 -42.91 -14.79 -10.25
CA THR A 5 -42.39 -13.53 -9.71
C THR A 5 -41.12 -13.13 -10.49
N PRO A 6 -40.98 -11.86 -10.96
CA PRO A 6 -39.79 -11.46 -11.68
C PRO A 6 -38.59 -11.39 -10.74
N ARG A 7 -37.59 -12.25 -10.96
CA ARG A 7 -36.28 -12.20 -10.31
C ARG A 7 -35.62 -10.84 -10.61
N ALA A 8 -35.61 -9.95 -9.62
CA ALA A 8 -35.08 -8.60 -9.75
C ALA A 8 -33.67 -8.61 -10.37
N ARG A 9 -33.56 -7.91 -11.50
CA ARG A 9 -32.33 -7.73 -12.27
C ARG A 9 -31.34 -6.97 -11.39
N ARG A 10 -30.27 -7.63 -10.89
CA ARG A 10 -29.12 -7.00 -10.16
C ARG A 10 -28.93 -5.55 -10.61
N SER A 11 -28.91 -4.61 -9.67
CA SER A 11 -28.95 -3.18 -9.97
C SER A 11 -27.76 -2.79 -10.87
N GLN A 12 -27.93 -1.78 -11.72
CA GLN A 12 -26.87 -1.35 -12.64
C GLN A 12 -25.59 -0.95 -11.89
N GLN A 13 -25.74 -0.41 -10.67
CA GLN A 13 -24.66 -0.04 -9.77
C GLN A 13 -23.89 -1.26 -9.26
N GLU A 14 -24.57 -2.32 -8.82
CA GLU A 14 -23.92 -3.58 -8.39
C GLU A 14 -23.11 -4.21 -9.51
N ARG A 15 -23.64 -4.22 -10.75
CA ARG A 15 -22.91 -4.75 -11.91
C ARG A 15 -21.67 -3.91 -12.24
N ARG A 16 -21.77 -2.59 -12.05
CA ARG A 16 -20.65 -1.66 -12.26
C ARG A 16 -19.54 -1.95 -11.26
N ALA A 17 -19.87 -2.05 -9.97
CA ALA A 17 -18.92 -2.38 -8.90
C ALA A 17 -18.19 -3.70 -9.17
N VAL A 18 -18.92 -4.78 -9.45
CA VAL A 18 -18.33 -6.09 -9.77
C VAL A 18 -17.40 -6.04 -10.99
N THR A 19 -17.70 -5.20 -11.98
CA THR A 19 -16.84 -5.04 -13.16
C THR A 19 -15.56 -4.30 -12.80
N VAL A 20 -15.65 -3.23 -12.00
CA VAL A 20 -14.50 -2.47 -11.51
C VAL A 20 -13.60 -3.36 -10.65
N ASP A 21 -14.16 -4.11 -9.70
CA ASP A 21 -13.39 -4.99 -8.82
C ASP A 21 -12.60 -6.04 -9.61
N ARG A 22 -13.23 -6.63 -10.65
CA ARG A 22 -12.55 -7.57 -11.55
C ARG A 22 -11.41 -6.93 -12.33
N LEU A 23 -11.58 -5.69 -12.79
CA LEU A 23 -10.52 -4.96 -13.50
C LEU A 23 -9.37 -4.61 -12.57
N VAL A 24 -9.65 -4.18 -11.34
CA VAL A 24 -8.64 -3.86 -10.33
C VAL A 24 -7.85 -5.10 -9.96
N ALA A 25 -8.52 -6.20 -9.59
CA ALA A 25 -7.88 -7.47 -9.25
C ALA A 25 -7.01 -7.99 -10.39
N ALA A 26 -7.55 -8.03 -11.62
CA ALA A 26 -6.79 -8.45 -12.79
C ALA A 26 -5.59 -7.53 -13.06
N THR A 27 -5.69 -6.23 -12.81
CA THR A 27 -4.57 -5.30 -12.99
C THR A 27 -3.45 -5.59 -11.99
N VAL A 28 -3.78 -5.78 -10.71
CA VAL A 28 -2.81 -6.15 -9.66
C VAL A 28 -2.10 -7.45 -10.03
N GLU A 29 -2.85 -8.50 -10.37
CA GLU A 29 -2.29 -9.79 -10.81
C GLU A 29 -1.42 -9.67 -12.07
N THR A 30 -1.81 -8.83 -13.03
CA THR A 30 -1.01 -8.61 -14.24
C THR A 30 0.32 -7.93 -13.93
N ILE A 31 0.31 -6.94 -13.04
CA ILE A 31 1.53 -6.24 -12.63
C ILE A 31 2.43 -7.17 -11.83
N LEU A 32 1.89 -7.96 -10.90
CA LEU A 32 2.69 -8.95 -10.15
C LEU A 32 3.38 -9.98 -11.06
N GLU A 33 2.74 -10.39 -12.16
CA GLU A 33 3.28 -11.39 -13.06
C GLU A 33 4.23 -10.80 -14.13
N LEU A 34 3.88 -9.66 -14.72
CA LEU A 34 4.54 -9.12 -15.91
C LEU A 34 5.35 -7.85 -15.63
N GLY A 35 5.08 -7.19 -14.51
CA GLY A 35 5.48 -5.82 -14.24
C GLY A 35 4.59 -4.77 -14.92
N TYR A 36 4.64 -3.55 -14.42
CA TYR A 36 3.88 -2.39 -14.87
C TYR A 36 4.12 -2.08 -16.35
N TYR A 37 5.37 -2.05 -16.81
CA TYR A 37 5.67 -1.66 -18.19
C TYR A 37 5.16 -2.65 -19.23
N ARG A 38 5.08 -3.94 -18.90
CA ARG A 38 4.59 -5.00 -19.79
C ARG A 38 3.09 -5.26 -19.68
N THR A 39 2.44 -4.65 -18.70
CA THR A 39 0.98 -4.73 -18.52
C THR A 39 0.28 -3.88 -19.58
N SER A 40 -0.56 -4.46 -20.45
CA SER A 40 -1.43 -3.68 -21.34
C SER A 40 -2.92 -3.86 -21.02
N VAL A 41 -3.77 -2.98 -21.58
CA VAL A 41 -5.23 -3.08 -21.48
C VAL A 41 -5.72 -4.45 -21.97
N LYS A 42 -5.07 -5.03 -22.97
CA LYS A 42 -5.44 -6.33 -23.51
C LYS A 42 -5.19 -7.44 -22.48
N GLU A 43 -4.00 -7.52 -21.89
CA GLU A 43 -3.72 -8.53 -20.86
C GLU A 43 -4.65 -8.38 -19.65
N ILE A 44 -4.88 -7.14 -19.18
CA ILE A 44 -5.79 -6.87 -18.06
C ILE A 44 -7.21 -7.38 -18.39
N CYS A 45 -7.75 -6.99 -19.56
CA CYS A 45 -9.11 -7.37 -19.95
C CYS A 45 -9.26 -8.89 -20.13
N THR A 46 -8.25 -9.52 -20.76
CA THR A 46 -8.22 -10.98 -20.91
C THR A 46 -8.23 -11.67 -19.56
N ARG A 47 -7.37 -11.27 -18.61
CA ARG A 47 -7.33 -11.82 -17.26
C ARG A 47 -8.62 -11.55 -16.48
N ALA A 48 -9.17 -10.35 -16.61
CA ALA A 48 -10.44 -9.99 -16.00
C ALA A 48 -11.63 -10.74 -16.60
N GLY A 49 -11.49 -11.41 -17.75
CA GLY A 49 -12.61 -12.03 -18.49
C GLY A 49 -13.62 -11.00 -19.00
N LEU A 50 -13.12 -9.85 -19.46
CA LEU A 50 -13.88 -8.71 -19.96
C LEU A 50 -13.37 -8.28 -21.34
N SER A 51 -14.20 -7.57 -22.11
CA SER A 51 -13.73 -6.95 -23.35
C SER A 51 -13.05 -5.61 -23.08
N VAL A 52 -12.16 -5.19 -24.00
CA VAL A 52 -11.53 -3.86 -23.95
C VAL A 52 -12.59 -2.74 -23.91
N GLY A 53 -13.66 -2.87 -24.71
CA GLY A 53 -14.77 -1.94 -24.68
C GLY A 53 -15.57 -1.97 -23.37
N ALA A 54 -15.51 -3.04 -22.57
CA ALA A 54 -16.10 -3.06 -21.23
C ALA A 54 -15.25 -2.27 -20.22
N MET A 55 -13.93 -2.33 -20.34
CA MET A 55 -13.01 -1.51 -19.54
C MET A 55 -13.19 -0.02 -19.86
N PHE A 56 -13.26 0.34 -21.15
CA PHE A 56 -13.46 1.74 -21.55
C PHE A 56 -14.85 2.33 -21.22
N ARG A 57 -15.81 1.50 -20.81
CA ARG A 57 -17.08 1.98 -20.23
C ARG A 57 -16.94 2.36 -18.75
N GLN A 58 -15.88 1.92 -18.09
CA GLN A 58 -15.62 2.20 -16.67
C GLN A 58 -14.54 3.26 -16.48
N PHE A 59 -13.54 3.27 -17.36
CA PHE A 59 -12.36 4.13 -17.28
C PHE A 59 -12.05 4.68 -18.67
N ASP A 60 -11.76 5.96 -18.78
CA ASP A 60 -11.39 6.66 -20.01
C ASP A 60 -9.98 6.24 -20.50
N SER A 61 -9.13 5.74 -19.59
CA SER A 61 -7.78 5.29 -19.94
C SER A 61 -7.26 4.17 -19.03
N ARG A 62 -6.17 3.51 -19.47
CA ARG A 62 -5.40 2.58 -18.63
C ARG A 62 -4.89 3.29 -17.38
N LEU A 63 -4.42 4.53 -17.51
CA LEU A 63 -3.87 5.30 -16.39
C LEU A 63 -4.91 5.61 -15.32
N GLU A 64 -6.16 5.87 -15.72
CA GLU A 64 -7.26 6.06 -14.76
C GLU A 64 -7.57 4.78 -13.99
N LEU A 65 -7.57 3.62 -14.66
CA LEU A 65 -7.65 2.32 -13.98
C LEU A 65 -6.49 2.12 -13.00
N ILE A 66 -5.27 2.51 -13.37
CA ILE A 66 -4.10 2.45 -12.47
C ILE A 66 -4.26 3.37 -11.27
N GLY A 67 -4.81 4.58 -11.44
CA GLY A 67 -5.15 5.47 -10.32
C GLY A 67 -6.16 4.83 -9.36
N LYS A 68 -7.21 4.17 -9.89
CA LYS A 68 -8.17 3.42 -9.08
C LYS A 68 -7.49 2.24 -8.35
N VAL A 69 -6.61 1.50 -9.02
CA VAL A 69 -5.81 0.43 -8.40
C VAL A 69 -4.95 0.97 -7.27
N ALA A 70 -4.28 2.11 -7.45
CA ALA A 70 -3.43 2.72 -6.43
C ALA A 70 -4.23 3.10 -5.17
N LEU A 71 -5.44 3.64 -5.32
CA LEU A 71 -6.35 3.92 -4.22
C LEU A 71 -6.79 2.63 -3.50
N ASP A 72 -7.17 1.60 -4.24
CA ASP A 72 -7.64 0.34 -3.67
C ASP A 72 -6.51 -0.45 -2.98
N LEU A 73 -5.29 -0.37 -3.50
CA LEU A 73 -4.11 -0.93 -2.83
C LEU A 73 -3.84 -0.22 -1.50
N THR A 74 -3.95 1.12 -1.49
CA THR A 74 -3.74 1.91 -0.27
C THR A 74 -4.73 1.52 0.82
N GLU A 75 -6.02 1.42 0.48
CA GLU A 75 -7.04 1.01 1.44
C GLU A 75 -6.81 -0.42 1.96
N GLN A 76 -6.45 -1.35 1.09
CA GLN A 76 -6.16 -2.74 1.49
C GLN A 76 -4.92 -2.84 2.40
N ILE A 77 -3.86 -2.07 2.12
CA ILE A 77 -2.66 -2.02 2.96
C ILE A 77 -3.03 -1.45 4.33
N LEU A 78 -3.76 -0.33 4.39
CA LEU A 78 -4.20 0.25 5.66
C LEU A 78 -5.15 -0.67 6.43
N GLU A 79 -6.03 -1.41 5.77
CA GLU A 79 -6.90 -2.38 6.44
C GLU A 79 -6.11 -3.56 7.01
N SER A 80 -5.03 -3.97 6.35
CA SER A 80 -4.10 -4.95 6.92
C SER A 80 -3.42 -4.41 8.18
N TYR A 81 -3.09 -3.11 8.21
CA TYR A 81 -2.48 -2.45 9.37
C TYR A 81 -3.49 -2.36 10.51
N ARG A 82 -4.73 -1.94 10.23
CA ARG A 82 -5.85 -1.92 11.19
C ARG A 82 -6.13 -3.30 11.78
N SER A 83 -6.07 -4.33 10.94
CA SER A 83 -6.27 -5.71 11.39
C SER A 83 -5.15 -6.18 12.32
N ALA A 84 -3.89 -5.85 12.00
CA ALA A 84 -2.75 -6.16 12.85
C ALA A 84 -2.79 -5.38 14.17
N ALA A 85 -3.16 -4.10 14.14
CA ALA A 85 -3.28 -3.23 15.32
C ALA A 85 -4.13 -3.86 16.43
N LYS A 86 -5.25 -4.51 16.08
CA LYS A 86 -6.15 -5.22 17.02
C LYS A 86 -5.47 -6.36 17.78
N VAL A 87 -4.44 -6.97 17.19
CA VAL A 87 -3.70 -8.11 17.78
C VAL A 87 -2.44 -7.63 18.50
N LEU A 88 -1.78 -6.58 17.98
CA LEU A 88 -0.52 -6.06 18.51
C LEU A 88 -0.63 -5.56 19.95
N GLN A 89 -1.74 -4.92 20.32
CA GLN A 89 -1.95 -4.41 21.69
C GLN A 89 -1.94 -5.51 22.76
N ALA A 90 -2.24 -6.76 22.39
CA ALA A 90 -2.23 -7.90 23.30
C ALA A 90 -0.85 -8.58 23.40
N GLN A 91 0.15 -8.15 22.62
CA GLN A 91 1.49 -8.73 22.65
C GLN A 91 2.31 -8.21 23.85
N PRO A 92 3.26 -9.01 24.38
CA PRO A 92 4.13 -8.57 25.47
C PRO A 92 5.01 -7.35 25.12
N ASP A 93 5.40 -7.22 23.85
CA ASP A 93 6.14 -6.07 23.32
C ASP A 93 5.45 -5.56 22.03
N PRO A 94 4.40 -4.72 22.16
CA PRO A 94 3.64 -4.22 21.02
C PRO A 94 4.49 -3.45 20.00
N ARG A 95 5.56 -2.77 20.47
CA ARG A 95 6.45 -1.97 19.62
C ARG A 95 7.29 -2.85 18.72
N ARG A 96 7.96 -3.85 19.29
CA ARG A 96 8.73 -4.82 18.49
C ARG A 96 7.83 -5.57 17.52
N SER A 97 6.66 -6.03 17.98
CA SER A 97 5.71 -6.73 17.11
C SER A 97 5.20 -5.84 15.97
N ALA A 98 5.02 -4.53 16.20
CA ALA A 98 4.64 -3.59 15.14
C ALA A 98 5.76 -3.43 14.08
N ILE A 99 7.01 -3.40 14.50
CA ILE A 99 8.17 -3.34 13.59
C ILE A 99 8.28 -4.63 12.76
N GLU A 100 8.12 -5.79 13.39
CA GLU A 100 8.08 -7.09 12.70
C GLU A 100 6.96 -7.14 11.66
N PHE A 101 5.77 -6.66 12.03
CA PHE A 101 4.65 -6.53 11.12
C PHE A 101 4.93 -5.57 9.96
N LEU A 102 5.54 -4.41 10.22
CA LEU A 102 5.90 -3.45 9.19
C LEU A 102 6.93 -4.05 8.21
N ALA A 103 7.93 -4.76 8.71
CA ALA A 103 8.93 -5.45 7.89
C ALA A 103 8.31 -6.53 6.98
N ALA A 104 7.40 -7.34 7.53
CA ALA A 104 6.67 -8.34 6.77
C ALA A 104 5.76 -7.68 5.69
N SER A 105 5.05 -6.62 6.07
CA SER A 105 4.17 -5.87 5.16
C SER A 105 4.92 -5.23 4.00
N ALA A 106 6.17 -4.80 4.22
CA ALA A 106 7.00 -4.25 3.15
C ALA A 106 7.26 -5.27 2.03
N SER A 107 7.26 -6.57 2.35
CA SER A 107 7.46 -7.69 1.41
C SER A 107 6.16 -8.29 0.88
N ALA A 108 5.00 -7.71 1.21
CA ALA A 108 3.71 -8.21 0.74
C ALA A 108 3.51 -7.92 -0.77
N PRO A 109 2.83 -8.80 -1.53
CA PRO A 109 2.58 -8.59 -2.96
C PRO A 109 1.90 -7.26 -3.30
N LEU A 110 0.93 -6.81 -2.49
CA LEU A 110 0.29 -5.51 -2.72
C LEU A 110 1.29 -4.35 -2.63
N THR A 111 2.25 -4.45 -1.72
CA THR A 111 3.34 -3.49 -1.56
C THR A 111 4.34 -3.59 -2.72
N ASP A 112 4.56 -4.75 -3.33
CA ASP A 112 5.36 -4.89 -4.56
C ASP A 112 4.74 -4.10 -5.71
N VAL A 113 3.44 -4.27 -5.96
CA VAL A 113 2.73 -3.51 -7.01
C VAL A 113 2.81 -2.01 -6.73
N TRP A 114 2.53 -1.60 -5.49
CA TRP A 114 2.65 -0.20 -5.09
C TRP A 114 4.05 0.37 -5.34
N ARG A 115 5.09 -0.34 -4.93
CA ARG A 115 6.50 0.06 -5.15
C ARG A 115 6.84 0.16 -6.63
N GLU A 116 6.35 -0.77 -7.44
CA GLU A 116 6.60 -0.74 -8.88
C GLU A 116 5.95 0.48 -9.55
N LEU A 117 4.71 0.82 -9.18
CA LEU A 117 4.03 2.03 -9.66
C LEU A 117 4.80 3.30 -9.26
N MET A 118 5.29 3.36 -8.02
CA MET A 118 6.11 4.47 -7.52
C MET A 118 7.42 4.63 -8.32
N MET A 119 8.09 3.52 -8.60
CA MET A 119 9.32 3.51 -9.40
C MET A 119 9.07 4.01 -10.83
N ALA A 120 7.98 3.56 -11.47
CA ALA A 120 7.60 4.01 -12.81
C ALA A 120 7.21 5.51 -12.82
N ALA A 121 6.49 5.98 -11.81
CA ALA A 121 6.05 7.36 -11.67
C ALA A 121 7.21 8.37 -11.54
N ARG A 122 8.43 7.92 -11.18
CA ARG A 122 9.61 8.79 -11.16
C ARG A 122 9.91 9.42 -12.52
N THR A 123 9.61 8.72 -13.62
CA THR A 123 9.88 9.18 -14.99
C THR A 123 8.63 9.42 -15.84
N ASP A 124 7.45 9.05 -15.33
CA ASP A 124 6.17 9.22 -16.01
C ASP A 124 5.29 10.23 -15.25
N ALA A 125 5.12 11.43 -15.81
CA ALA A 125 4.39 12.51 -15.14
C ALA A 125 2.86 12.26 -15.10
N GLU A 126 2.29 11.59 -16.11
CA GLU A 126 0.87 11.29 -16.15
C GLU A 126 0.52 10.19 -15.13
N LEU A 127 1.33 9.13 -15.07
CA LEU A 127 1.21 8.11 -14.02
C LEU A 127 1.35 8.73 -12.63
N ARG A 128 2.36 9.60 -12.43
CA ARG A 128 2.57 10.28 -11.15
C ARG A 128 1.32 11.07 -10.73
N ALA A 129 0.71 11.80 -11.66
CA ALA A 129 -0.52 12.54 -11.38
C ALA A 129 -1.67 11.61 -10.96
N MET A 130 -1.79 10.42 -11.56
CA MET A 130 -2.85 9.46 -11.23
C MET A 130 -2.69 8.82 -9.85
N ILE A 131 -1.45 8.55 -9.41
CA ILE A 131 -1.21 7.85 -8.14
C ILE A 131 -0.90 8.79 -6.97
N ALA A 132 -0.52 10.05 -7.24
CA ALA A 132 -0.19 11.03 -6.20
C ALA A 132 -1.26 11.16 -5.08
N PRO A 133 -2.58 11.13 -5.37
CA PRO A 133 -3.60 11.20 -4.32
C PRO A 133 -3.56 10.04 -3.31
N SER A 134 -3.02 8.89 -3.70
CA SER A 134 -2.94 7.70 -2.85
C SER A 134 -1.82 7.78 -1.81
N LEU A 135 -0.78 8.60 -2.04
CA LEU A 135 0.38 8.67 -1.16
C LEU A 135 0.05 9.24 0.22
N PRO A 136 -0.56 10.44 0.34
CA PRO A 136 -0.90 10.99 1.66
C PRO A 136 -1.83 10.07 2.45
N LEU A 137 -2.76 9.38 1.78
CA LEU A 137 -3.66 8.43 2.42
C LEU A 137 -2.89 7.30 3.11
N LEU A 138 -1.92 6.69 2.41
CA LEU A 138 -1.12 5.61 2.97
C LEU A 138 -0.24 6.08 4.13
N TYR A 139 0.50 7.18 3.94
CA TYR A 139 1.48 7.65 4.92
C TYR A 139 0.83 8.26 6.16
N GLU A 140 -0.16 9.13 6.00
CA GLU A 140 -0.87 9.71 7.14
C GLU A 140 -1.76 8.65 7.82
N GLY A 141 -2.40 7.75 7.07
CA GLY A 141 -3.16 6.65 7.68
C GLY A 141 -2.30 5.69 8.51
N ALA A 142 -1.07 5.41 8.07
CA ALA A 142 -0.11 4.64 8.87
C ALA A 142 0.35 5.41 10.11
N TYR A 143 0.53 6.73 9.99
CA TYR A 143 0.89 7.61 11.09
C TYR A 143 -0.22 7.67 12.15
N GLU A 144 -1.45 7.92 11.75
CA GLU A 144 -2.63 7.94 12.63
C GLU A 144 -2.78 6.63 13.41
N LEU A 145 -2.65 5.48 12.75
CA LEU A 145 -2.70 4.18 13.43
C LEU A 145 -1.57 4.01 14.45
N THR A 146 -0.39 4.52 14.14
CA THR A 146 0.78 4.44 15.05
C THR A 146 0.57 5.30 16.29
N GLU A 147 -0.06 6.47 16.13
CA GLU A 147 -0.46 7.38 17.20
C GLU A 147 -1.58 6.76 18.08
N GLU A 148 -2.63 6.21 17.46
CA GLU A 148 -3.73 5.53 18.16
C GLU A 148 -3.25 4.36 19.02
N LEU A 149 -2.25 3.63 18.55
CA LEU A 149 -1.62 2.53 19.28
C LEU A 149 -0.64 2.99 20.38
N GLY A 150 -0.29 4.28 20.42
CA GLY A 150 0.69 4.83 21.37
C GLY A 150 2.11 4.31 21.18
N LEU A 151 2.45 3.79 19.99
CA LEU A 151 3.75 3.14 19.74
C LEU A 151 4.93 4.11 19.88
N PHE A 152 4.68 5.41 19.70
CA PHE A 152 5.65 6.49 19.82
C PHE A 152 5.56 7.30 21.12
N GLY A 153 4.96 6.75 22.19
CA GLY A 153 4.73 7.50 23.43
C GLY A 153 5.97 8.14 24.09
N ASN A 154 7.18 7.68 23.78
CA ASN A 154 8.45 8.24 24.27
C ASN A 154 9.20 9.08 23.21
N VAL A 155 8.67 9.24 22.01
CA VAL A 155 9.32 9.96 20.91
C VAL A 155 8.76 11.39 20.86
N PRO A 156 9.61 12.42 20.75
CA PRO A 156 9.17 13.80 20.54
C PRO A 156 8.25 13.91 19.31
N GLU A 157 7.15 14.65 19.42
CA GLU A 157 6.13 14.75 18.38
C GLU A 157 6.70 15.19 17.02
N SER A 158 7.67 16.12 17.04
CA SER A 158 8.36 16.62 15.84
C SER A 158 9.08 15.52 15.05
N GLU A 159 9.52 14.44 15.72
CA GLU A 159 10.33 13.40 15.11
C GLU A 159 9.52 12.18 14.66
N ARG A 160 8.27 12.03 15.12
CA ARG A 160 7.49 10.80 14.92
C ARG A 160 7.24 10.48 13.45
N ARG A 161 6.91 11.48 12.63
CA ARG A 161 6.73 11.31 11.18
C ARG A 161 8.02 10.87 10.50
N VAL A 162 9.13 11.56 10.80
CA VAL A 162 10.45 11.23 10.24
C VAL A 162 10.84 9.80 10.62
N LEU A 163 10.64 9.42 11.88
CA LEU A 163 10.92 8.08 12.37
C LEU A 163 10.09 7.02 11.63
N LEU A 164 8.77 7.19 11.55
CA LEU A 164 7.89 6.24 10.87
C LEU A 164 8.25 6.09 9.40
N PHE A 165 8.39 7.20 8.68
CA PHE A 165 8.64 7.18 7.24
C PHE A 165 10.02 6.59 6.94
N SER A 166 11.03 6.91 7.77
CA SER A 166 12.36 6.30 7.67
C SER A 166 12.31 4.78 7.87
N MET A 167 11.52 4.28 8.84
CA MET A 167 11.34 2.84 9.02
C MET A 167 10.64 2.19 7.82
N MET A 168 9.57 2.80 7.31
CA MET A 168 8.87 2.33 6.11
C MET A 168 9.82 2.25 4.90
N HIS A 169 10.65 3.28 4.69
CA HIS A 169 11.64 3.32 3.62
C HIS A 169 12.76 2.32 3.81
N MET A 170 13.24 2.12 5.03
CA MET A 170 14.28 1.15 5.36
C MET A 170 13.86 -0.28 4.99
N PHE A 171 12.64 -0.68 5.33
CA PHE A 171 12.13 -2.01 4.97
C PHE A 171 11.78 -2.11 3.48
N SER A 172 11.19 -1.07 2.90
CA SER A 172 10.90 -1.01 1.46
C SER A 172 12.17 -1.04 0.59
N GLY A 173 13.25 -0.42 1.04
CA GLY A 173 14.54 -0.45 0.34
C GLY A 173 15.17 -1.84 0.36
N ALA A 174 15.07 -2.55 1.49
CA ALA A 174 15.59 -3.91 1.63
C ALA A 174 14.93 -4.89 0.65
N THR A 175 13.61 -4.75 0.43
CA THR A 175 12.88 -5.62 -0.51
C THR A 175 13.29 -5.39 -1.97
N LEU A 176 13.70 -4.17 -2.34
CA LEU A 176 14.22 -3.88 -3.69
C LEU A 176 15.58 -4.55 -3.96
N THR A 177 16.46 -4.59 -2.96
CA THR A 177 17.82 -5.13 -3.14
C THR A 177 17.88 -6.65 -3.01
N ARG A 178 17.02 -7.25 -2.18
CA ARG A 178 17.06 -8.68 -1.83
C ARG A 178 17.08 -9.65 -3.03
N PRO A 179 16.29 -9.47 -4.11
CA PRO A 179 16.33 -10.38 -5.26
C PRO A 179 17.65 -10.35 -6.04
N ILE A 180 18.44 -9.28 -5.93
CA ILE A 180 19.70 -9.07 -6.65
C ILE A 180 20.89 -9.41 -5.76
N TYR A 181 20.83 -9.05 -4.48
CA TYR A 181 21.89 -9.23 -3.50
C TYR A 181 21.33 -9.75 -2.18
N PRO A 182 21.12 -11.08 -2.04
CA PRO A 182 20.47 -11.67 -0.88
C PRO A 182 21.41 -11.69 0.33
N LEU A 183 21.00 -11.06 1.43
CA LEU A 183 21.73 -10.97 2.69
C LEU A 183 20.80 -11.30 3.88
N PRO A 184 20.37 -12.56 4.04
CA PRO A 184 19.35 -12.95 5.02
C PRO A 184 19.70 -12.55 6.45
N ASP A 185 20.96 -12.72 6.86
CA ASP A 185 21.43 -12.35 8.20
C ASP A 185 21.26 -10.85 8.49
N ILE A 186 21.51 -10.00 7.48
CA ILE A 186 21.35 -8.54 7.60
C ILE A 186 19.86 -8.17 7.62
N ASP A 187 19.03 -8.86 6.85
CA ASP A 187 17.60 -8.62 6.83
C ASP A 187 16.93 -8.99 8.16
N GLU A 188 17.36 -10.08 8.80
CA GLU A 188 16.90 -10.44 10.15
C GLU A 188 17.34 -9.41 11.20
N GLN A 189 18.58 -8.93 11.11
CA GLN A 189 19.11 -7.92 12.03
C GLN A 189 18.41 -6.56 11.90
N ARG A 190 17.80 -6.25 10.75
CA ARG A 190 17.15 -4.96 10.48
C ARG A 190 15.98 -4.68 11.42
N VAL A 191 15.21 -5.70 11.79
CA VAL A 191 14.12 -5.57 12.77
C VAL A 191 14.68 -5.20 14.14
N SER A 192 15.73 -5.89 14.58
CA SER A 192 16.42 -5.59 15.85
C SER A 192 17.00 -4.18 15.86
N LEU A 193 17.60 -3.75 14.74
CA LEU A 193 18.13 -2.40 14.60
C LEU A 193 17.02 -1.33 14.66
N ALA A 194 15.90 -1.56 13.99
CA ALA A 194 14.75 -0.67 14.04
C ALA A 194 14.16 -0.54 15.46
N ALA A 195 14.04 -1.67 16.17
CA ALA A 195 13.59 -1.68 17.55
C ALA A 195 14.57 -0.93 18.46
N HIS A 196 15.87 -1.06 18.22
CA HIS A 196 16.89 -0.30 18.91
C HIS A 196 16.76 1.21 18.65
N TYR A 197 16.59 1.64 17.40
CA TYR A 197 16.37 3.06 17.08
C TYR A 197 15.14 3.63 17.78
N LEU A 198 14.03 2.87 17.81
CA LEU A 198 12.83 3.29 18.54
C LEU A 198 13.07 3.42 20.05
N SER A 199 13.94 2.59 20.63
CA SER A 199 14.29 2.69 22.06
C SER A 199 15.09 3.94 22.39
N LEU A 200 15.96 4.37 21.46
CA LEU A 200 16.79 5.58 21.59
C LEU A 200 16.06 6.86 21.16
N ALA A 201 14.92 6.74 20.48
CA ALA A 201 14.22 7.88 19.89
C ALA A 201 13.71 8.91 20.93
N ALA A 202 13.71 8.58 22.22
CA ALA A 202 13.44 9.52 23.31
C ALA A 202 14.55 10.56 23.51
N ASP A 203 15.79 10.22 23.13
CA ASP A 203 16.98 11.05 23.30
C ASP A 203 17.29 11.89 22.05
N LEU A 204 16.42 11.87 21.04
CA LEU A 204 16.57 12.70 19.86
C LEU A 204 16.43 14.17 20.24
N GLU A 205 17.48 14.95 19.97
CA GLU A 205 17.36 16.41 20.01
C GLU A 205 16.32 16.84 18.96
N PRO A 206 15.34 17.69 19.33
CA PRO A 206 14.34 18.16 18.37
C PRO A 206 15.02 18.81 17.18
N SER A 207 14.70 18.34 15.98
CA SER A 207 15.15 18.97 14.74
C SER A 207 14.73 20.45 14.76
N ILE A 208 15.65 21.36 14.43
CA ILE A 208 15.38 22.82 14.38
C ILE A 208 14.13 23.05 13.50
N PRO A 209 13.12 23.81 13.95
CA PRO A 209 11.93 24.07 13.14
C PRO A 209 12.32 24.89 11.91
N GLY A 210 12.39 24.23 10.76
CA GLY A 210 12.64 24.83 9.46
C GLY A 210 11.81 24.11 8.40
N GLU A 211 10.62 24.65 8.14
CA GLU A 211 9.84 24.50 6.90
C GLU A 211 9.91 23.12 6.21
N VAL A 212 9.21 22.13 6.74
CA VAL A 212 8.68 21.07 5.86
C VAL A 212 7.48 21.66 5.12
N THR A 213 7.77 22.42 4.07
CA THR A 213 6.76 22.93 3.15
C THR A 213 6.21 21.76 2.34
N THR A 214 4.89 21.59 2.44
CA THR A 214 3.95 20.70 1.72
C THR A 214 4.42 20.01 0.45
#